data_AF-A0A0N9Y8N3-F1
#
_entry.id   AF-A0A0N9Y8N3-F1
#
_cell.length_a   1.000
_cell.length_b   1.000
_cell.length_c   1.000
_cell.angle_alpha   90.00
_cell.angle_beta   90.00
_cell.angle_gamma   90.00
#
_symmetry.space_group_name_H-M   'P 1'
#
loop_
_entity.id
_entity.type
_entity.pdbx_description
1 polymer ?
#
loop_
_entity_poly.entity_id
_entity_poly.type
_entity_poly.pdbx_seq_one_letter_code
_entity_poly.pdbx_strand_id
1 'polypeptide(L)'
;MLIGGTIAGVLLMVITIGVAVFALMPSEERTIKDLLEKVAATHGVPSRAKQYYCKDDYRIFVGFDNSGVDDSERRILPPVKLRPDLAIEVTNDRAVVTGGAKTLYLRKESGEWKICMSDMPGMPSIP
;
A
#
# COMPACT_ATOMS: atom_id res chain seq x y z
N MET A 1 28.82 2.29 53.41
CA MET A 1 27.82 1.25 53.09
C MET A 1 27.01 1.73 51.89
N LEU A 2 27.04 0.96 50.79
CA LEU A 2 26.05 0.79 49.71
C LEU A 2 25.33 2.08 49.25
N ILE A 3 25.79 2.78 48.20
CA ILE A 3 25.45 2.53 46.78
C ILE A 3 24.08 1.84 46.63
N GLY A 4 23.04 2.64 46.44
CA GLY A 4 21.69 2.17 46.16
C GLY A 4 20.83 3.35 45.72
N GLY A 5 20.77 3.59 44.41
CA GLY A 5 20.05 4.73 43.84
C GLY A 5 19.73 4.50 42.36
N THR A 6 19.07 3.37 42.11
CA THR A 6 18.20 3.03 40.97
C THR A 6 18.37 3.82 39.68
N ILE A 7 18.91 3.11 38.70
CA ILE A 7 18.77 3.27 37.26
C ILE A 7 17.26 3.29 36.92
N ALA A 8 16.61 4.44 37.05
CA ALA A 8 15.17 4.61 36.77
C ALA A 8 14.90 5.72 35.73
N GLY A 9 15.93 6.18 35.01
CA GLY A 9 15.82 7.31 34.08
C GLY A 9 15.74 6.96 32.60
N VAL A 10 16.13 5.75 32.18
CA VAL A 10 16.40 5.48 30.74
C VAL A 10 15.37 4.55 30.08
N LEU A 11 14.65 3.73 30.84
CA LEU A 11 13.67 2.78 30.27
C LEU A 11 12.31 3.41 29.89
N LEU A 12 11.96 4.57 30.45
CA LEU A 12 10.68 5.23 30.18
C LEU A 12 10.65 6.06 28.88
N MET A 13 11.81 6.49 28.39
CA MET A 13 11.87 7.37 27.20
C MET A 13 11.73 6.60 25.87
N VAL A 14 12.04 5.31 25.84
CA VAL A 14 11.86 4.49 24.63
C VAL A 14 10.37 4.14 24.42
N ILE A 15 9.61 3.96 25.51
CA ILE A 15 8.19 3.63 25.44
C ILE A 15 7.37 4.85 24.99
N THR A 16 7.71 6.06 25.43
CA THR A 16 7.00 7.27 24.97
C THR A 16 7.29 7.60 23.52
N ILE A 17 8.52 7.42 23.02
CA ILE A 17 8.83 7.61 21.60
C ILE A 17 8.13 6.53 20.76
N GLY A 18 8.14 5.26 21.20
CA GLY A 18 7.42 4.19 20.53
C GLY A 18 5.92 4.46 20.42
N VAL A 19 5.27 4.82 21.53
CA VAL A 19 3.83 5.10 21.57
C VAL A 19 3.47 6.41 20.85
N ALA A 20 4.31 7.45 20.93
CA ALA A 20 4.10 8.70 20.20
C ALA A 20 4.28 8.53 18.68
N VAL A 21 5.20 7.65 18.24
CA VAL A 21 5.35 7.31 16.82
C VAL A 21 4.10 6.60 16.29
N PHE A 22 3.49 5.69 17.06
CA PHE A 22 2.20 5.09 16.68
C PHE A 22 1.05 6.10 16.64
N ALA A 23 1.04 7.10 17.52
CA ALA A 23 0.01 8.14 17.56
C ALA A 23 0.12 9.18 16.42
N LEU A 24 1.28 9.27 15.77
CA LEU A 24 1.54 10.19 14.64
C LEU A 24 1.42 9.52 13.27
N MET A 25 1.25 8.20 13.20
CA MET A 25 1.00 7.54 11.91
C MET A 25 -0.44 7.83 11.47
N PRO A 26 -0.68 8.25 10.21
CA PRO A 26 -2.03 8.19 9.66
C PRO A 26 -2.56 6.77 9.87
N SER A 27 -3.85 6.62 10.23
CA SER A 27 -4.44 5.29 10.32
C SER A 27 -4.16 4.54 9.02
N GLU A 28 -3.79 3.27 9.09
CA GLU A 28 -3.42 2.47 7.91
C GLU A 28 -4.50 2.57 6.82
N GLU A 29 -5.77 2.66 7.22
CA GLU A 29 -6.92 2.95 6.38
C GLU A 29 -6.79 4.26 5.58
N ARG A 30 -6.36 5.37 6.21
CA ARG A 30 -6.12 6.65 5.51
C ARG A 30 -4.99 6.52 4.50
N THR A 31 -3.90 5.85 4.85
CA THR A 31 -2.77 5.62 3.94
C THR A 31 -3.18 4.79 2.73
N ILE A 32 -4.02 3.78 2.95
CA ILE A 32 -4.60 2.97 1.86
C ILE A 32 -5.55 3.80 1.00
N LYS A 33 -6.40 4.65 1.60
CA LYS A 33 -7.27 5.56 0.84
C LYS A 33 -6.47 6.53 -0.03
N ASP A 34 -5.42 7.13 0.52
CA ASP A 34 -4.49 8.01 -0.21
C ASP A 34 -3.78 7.27 -1.36
N LEU A 35 -3.35 6.01 -1.15
CA LEU A 35 -2.83 5.17 -2.23
C LEU A 35 -3.85 4.99 -3.36
N LEU A 36 -5.09 4.65 -3.03
CA LEU A 36 -6.15 4.45 -4.03
C LEU A 36 -6.46 5.75 -4.80
N GLU A 37 -6.42 6.90 -4.14
CA GLU A 37 -6.59 8.21 -4.77
C GLU A 37 -5.44 8.53 -5.73
N LYS A 38 -4.19 8.26 -5.33
CA LYS A 38 -3.02 8.39 -6.19
C LYS A 38 -3.10 7.50 -7.43
N VAL A 39 -3.53 6.25 -7.25
CA VAL A 39 -3.78 5.32 -8.37
C VAL A 39 -4.87 5.85 -9.28
N ALA A 40 -5.98 6.35 -8.72
CA ALA A 40 -7.06 6.95 -9.50
C ALA A 40 -6.59 8.17 -10.32
N ALA A 41 -5.73 9.01 -9.73
CA ALA A 41 -5.13 10.20 -10.36
C ALA A 41 -4.16 9.86 -11.50
N THR A 42 -3.71 8.61 -11.62
CA THR A 42 -2.95 8.18 -12.81
C THR A 42 -3.82 8.07 -14.05
N HIS A 43 -5.15 8.10 -13.91
CA HIS A 43 -6.12 7.92 -14.98
C HIS A 43 -5.94 6.61 -15.79
N GLY A 44 -5.31 5.60 -15.18
CA GLY A 44 -5.03 4.32 -15.81
C GLY A 44 -3.81 4.31 -16.72
N VAL A 45 -2.97 5.36 -16.69
CA VAL A 45 -1.73 5.45 -17.47
C VAL A 45 -0.65 4.53 -16.88
N PRO A 46 -0.18 3.49 -17.62
CA PRO A 46 0.74 2.46 -17.14
C PRO A 46 2.00 3.00 -16.47
N SER A 47 2.69 3.91 -17.14
CA SER A 47 3.97 4.47 -16.68
C SER A 47 3.84 5.24 -15.35
N ARG A 48 2.65 5.76 -15.05
CA ARG A 48 2.35 6.46 -13.78
C ARG A 48 1.83 5.52 -12.71
N ALA A 49 1.09 4.48 -13.11
CA ALA A 49 0.44 3.53 -12.21
C ALA A 49 1.40 2.48 -11.64
N LYS A 50 2.40 2.04 -12.41
CA LYS A 50 3.31 0.94 -12.08
C LYS A 50 3.88 0.99 -10.66
N GLN A 51 4.30 2.17 -10.20
CA GLN A 51 4.91 2.38 -8.87
C GLN A 51 4.00 2.07 -7.67
N TYR A 52 2.68 1.99 -7.90
CA TYR A 52 1.68 1.69 -6.86
C TYR A 52 1.34 0.20 -6.79
N TYR A 53 1.92 -0.63 -7.66
CA TYR A 53 1.74 -2.07 -7.69
C TYR A 53 2.94 -2.79 -7.09
N CYS A 54 2.73 -4.02 -6.64
CA CYS A 54 3.77 -4.89 -6.13
C CYS A 54 4.73 -5.29 -7.24
N LYS A 55 6.01 -5.52 -6.90
CA LYS A 55 7.05 -5.84 -7.90
C LYS A 55 6.70 -7.08 -8.74
N ASP A 56 6.07 -8.08 -8.12
CA ASP A 56 5.66 -9.32 -8.78
C ASP A 56 4.62 -9.10 -9.90
N ASP A 57 3.89 -7.97 -9.83
CA ASP A 57 2.87 -7.57 -10.81
C ASP A 57 3.43 -6.67 -11.92
N TYR A 58 4.71 -6.28 -11.87
CA TYR A 58 5.31 -5.40 -12.88
C TYR A 58 5.24 -5.99 -14.30
N ARG A 59 5.13 -7.32 -14.41
CA ARG A 59 4.94 -8.00 -15.70
C ARG A 59 3.68 -7.56 -16.45
N ILE A 60 2.64 -7.10 -15.75
CA ILE A 60 1.41 -6.56 -16.36
C ILE A 60 1.74 -5.29 -17.19
N PHE A 61 2.86 -4.63 -16.87
CA PHE A 61 3.29 -3.39 -17.49
C PHE A 61 4.32 -3.60 -18.63
N VAL A 62 4.81 -4.83 -18.87
CA VAL A 62 5.97 -5.13 -19.75
C VAL A 62 5.74 -4.83 -21.25
N GLY A 63 4.51 -4.54 -21.67
CA GLY A 63 4.20 -4.09 -23.04
C GLY A 63 4.09 -2.58 -23.25
N PHE A 64 4.15 -1.80 -22.17
CA PHE A 64 4.02 -0.33 -22.20
C PHE A 64 5.40 0.32 -22.20
N ASP A 65 6.27 -0.11 -21.28
CA ASP A 65 7.64 0.40 -21.11
C ASP A 65 8.50 0.34 -22.39
N ASN A 66 8.24 -0.61 -23.30
CA ASN A 66 9.05 -0.87 -24.50
C ASN A 66 8.45 -0.33 -25.81
N SER A 67 7.26 0.29 -25.77
CA SER A 67 6.56 0.62 -27.02
C SER A 67 7.06 1.89 -27.70
N GLY A 68 7.72 2.80 -26.96
CA GLY A 68 8.11 4.13 -27.47
C GLY A 68 6.93 5.02 -27.88
N VAL A 69 5.70 4.51 -27.77
CA VAL A 69 4.45 5.21 -27.98
C VAL A 69 4.13 5.96 -26.69
N ASP A 70 3.57 7.17 -26.80
CA ASP A 70 3.03 7.86 -25.63
C ASP A 70 1.91 7.00 -25.01
N ASP A 71 2.25 6.29 -23.92
CA ASP A 71 1.34 5.41 -23.20
C ASP A 71 0.19 6.19 -22.50
N SER A 72 0.16 7.53 -22.62
CA SER A 72 -0.95 8.35 -22.12
C SER A 72 -2.30 7.96 -22.74
N GLU A 73 -2.31 7.42 -23.96
CA GLU A 73 -3.53 6.95 -24.64
C GLU A 73 -3.93 5.52 -24.23
N ARG A 74 -3.00 4.72 -23.69
CA ARG A 74 -3.26 3.32 -23.32
C ARG A 74 -3.71 3.25 -21.86
N ARG A 75 -4.99 3.01 -21.65
CA ARG A 75 -5.54 2.78 -20.29
C ARG A 75 -5.54 1.30 -19.99
N ILE A 76 -4.73 0.86 -19.04
CA ILE A 76 -4.72 -0.54 -18.57
C ILE A 76 -5.85 -0.85 -17.61
N LEU A 77 -6.41 0.17 -16.97
CA LEU A 77 -7.47 0.01 -16.00
C LEU A 77 -8.51 1.11 -16.19
N PRO A 78 -9.81 0.78 -16.06
CA PRO A 78 -10.81 1.82 -15.84
C PRO A 78 -10.37 2.60 -14.59
N PRO A 79 -10.52 3.94 -14.58
CA PRO A 79 -10.12 4.75 -13.45
C PRO A 79 -10.71 4.13 -12.18
N VAL A 80 -9.86 3.86 -11.19
CA VAL A 80 -10.29 3.37 -9.88
C VAL A 80 -11.12 4.49 -9.26
N LYS A 81 -12.43 4.49 -9.52
CA LYS A 81 -13.33 5.41 -8.84
C LYS A 81 -13.37 4.95 -7.39
N LEU A 82 -12.78 5.73 -6.48
CA LEU A 82 -13.05 5.57 -5.06
C LEU A 82 -14.56 5.68 -4.89
N ARG A 83 -15.17 4.65 -4.33
CA ARG A 83 -16.57 4.70 -3.92
C ARG A 83 -16.63 4.98 -2.42
N PRO A 84 -17.67 5.67 -1.94
CA PRO A 84 -17.82 5.96 -0.52
C PRO A 84 -18.03 4.70 0.35
N ASP A 85 -18.41 3.57 -0.26
CA ASP A 85 -18.69 2.28 0.40
C ASP A 85 -17.47 1.33 0.48
N LEU A 86 -16.25 1.84 0.40
CA LEU A 86 -15.04 1.01 0.52
C LEU A 86 -14.86 0.50 1.95
N ALA A 87 -14.91 -0.82 2.12
CA ALA A 87 -14.49 -1.51 3.34
C ALA A 87 -13.00 -1.84 3.25
N ILE A 88 -12.25 -1.56 4.31
CA ILE A 88 -10.79 -1.79 4.37
C ILE A 88 -10.50 -2.64 5.60
N GLU A 89 -9.97 -3.84 5.37
CA GLU A 89 -9.56 -4.76 6.41
C GLU A 89 -8.03 -4.87 6.39
N VAL A 90 -7.38 -4.38 7.45
CA VAL A 90 -5.91 -4.39 7.57
C VAL A 90 -5.48 -5.49 8.51
N THR A 91 -4.57 -6.35 8.05
CA THR A 91 -3.93 -7.41 8.84
C THR A 91 -2.42 -7.32 8.68
N ASN A 92 -1.73 -6.74 9.67
CA ASN A 92 -0.28 -6.51 9.65
C ASN A 92 0.20 -5.74 8.42
N ASP A 93 0.94 -6.42 7.56
CA ASP A 93 1.53 -5.94 6.31
C ASP A 93 0.62 -6.19 5.09
N ARG A 94 -0.60 -6.69 5.30
CA ARG A 94 -1.58 -6.95 4.25
C ARG A 94 -2.87 -6.19 4.50
N ALA A 95 -3.58 -5.86 3.42
CA ALA A 95 -4.93 -5.32 3.52
C ALA A 95 -5.80 -5.83 2.37
N VAL A 96 -7.09 -5.98 2.66
CA VAL A 96 -8.12 -6.28 1.67
C VAL A 96 -9.05 -5.08 1.61
N VAL A 97 -9.24 -4.56 0.40
CA VAL A 97 -10.19 -3.47 0.14
C VAL A 97 -11.34 -4.03 -0.68
N THR A 98 -12.55 -3.93 -0.15
CA THR A 98 -13.76 -4.42 -0.80
C THR A 98 -14.68 -3.24 -1.13
N GLY A 99 -15.14 -3.15 -2.37
CA GLY A 99 -16.08 -2.11 -2.81
C GLY A 99 -16.85 -2.51 -4.07
N GLY A 100 -18.19 -2.50 -3.99
CA GLY A 100 -19.04 -3.02 -5.06
C GLY A 100 -18.72 -4.48 -5.40
N ALA A 101 -18.48 -4.79 -6.67
CA ALA A 101 -18.14 -6.14 -7.16
C ALA A 101 -16.62 -6.38 -7.27
N LYS A 102 -15.78 -5.53 -6.67
CA LYS A 102 -14.32 -5.60 -6.79
C LYS A 102 -13.67 -5.73 -5.42
N THR A 103 -12.66 -6.58 -5.36
CA THR A 103 -11.77 -6.75 -4.22
C THR A 103 -10.34 -6.43 -4.67
N LEU A 104 -9.64 -5.60 -3.91
CA LEU A 104 -8.22 -5.31 -4.11
C LEU A 104 -7.43 -5.89 -2.94
N TYR A 105 -6.30 -6.51 -3.26
CA TYR A 105 -5.37 -7.04 -2.29
C TYR A 105 -4.15 -6.12 -2.25
N LEU A 106 -3.74 -5.75 -1.05
CA LEU A 106 -2.64 -4.84 -0.81
C LEU A 106 -1.63 -5.48 0.13
N ARG A 107 -0.36 -5.13 -0.06
CA ARG A 107 0.75 -5.52 0.81
C ARG A 107 1.71 -4.36 1.02
N LYS A 108 2.33 -4.28 2.19
CA LYS A 108 3.45 -3.36 2.42
C LYS A 108 4.73 -3.96 1.83
N GLU A 109 5.33 -3.23 0.90
CA GLU A 109 6.68 -3.50 0.41
C GLU A 109 7.59 -2.36 0.88
N SER A 110 8.63 -2.70 1.65
CA SER A 110 9.58 -1.70 2.19
C SER A 110 8.91 -0.56 2.97
N GLY A 111 7.78 -0.83 3.63
CA GLY A 111 7.04 0.15 4.43
C GLY A 111 5.96 0.94 3.68
N GLU A 112 5.87 0.79 2.35
CA GLU A 112 4.83 1.42 1.54
C GLU A 112 3.74 0.43 1.13
N TRP A 113 2.47 0.82 1.24
CA TRP A 113 1.37 0.03 0.69
C TRP A 113 1.41 0.01 -0.84
N LYS A 114 1.21 -1.18 -1.41
CA LYS A 114 1.12 -1.44 -2.85
C LYS A 114 -0.06 -2.34 -3.15
N ILE A 115 -0.62 -2.23 -4.35
CA ILE A 115 -1.65 -3.15 -4.86
C ILE A 115 -0.95 -4.42 -5.37
N CYS A 116 -1.27 -5.57 -4.77
CA CYS A 116 -0.75 -6.87 -5.15
C CYS A 116 -1.84 -7.71 -5.81
N MET A 117 -1.94 -7.67 -7.14
CA MET A 117 -2.88 -8.51 -7.88
C MET A 117 -2.54 -9.99 -7.76
N SER A 118 -1.25 -10.33 -7.69
CA SER A 118 -0.76 -11.70 -7.46
C SER A 118 -1.20 -12.29 -6.11
N ASP A 119 -1.61 -11.47 -5.13
CA ASP A 119 -2.10 -11.93 -3.83
C ASP A 119 -3.60 -12.29 -3.87
N MET A 120 -4.28 -12.08 -5.01
CA MET A 120 -5.68 -12.45 -5.18
C MET A 120 -5.83 -13.99 -5.15
N PRO A 121 -6.65 -14.54 -4.24
CA PRO A 121 -6.92 -15.97 -4.16
C PRO A 121 -7.38 -16.53 -5.50
N GLY A 122 -6.78 -17.65 -5.93
CA GLY A 122 -7.11 -18.30 -7.18
C GLY A 122 -6.47 -17.68 -8.43
N MET A 123 -5.64 -16.64 -8.31
CA MET A 123 -4.70 -16.35 -9.39
C MET A 123 -3.65 -17.46 -9.48
N PRO A 124 -3.35 -17.97 -10.69
CA PRO A 124 -2.17 -18.79 -10.86
C PRO A 124 -0.94 -17.95 -10.49
N SER A 125 -0.11 -18.47 -9.59
CA SER A 125 1.21 -17.89 -9.32
C SER A 125 1.95 -17.82 -10.63
N ILE A 126 2.16 -16.61 -11.13
CA ILE A 126 2.84 -16.42 -12.40
C ILE A 126 4.33 -16.69 -12.12
N PRO A 127 4.96 -17.69 -12.76
CA PRO A 127 6.35 -18.05 -12.49
C PRO A 127 7.34 -16.94 -12.86
#